data_AF-A0A3B8WYL8-F1
#
_entry.id   AF-A0A3B8WYL8-F1
#
_cell.length_a   1.000
_cell.length_b   1.000
_cell.length_c   1.000
_cell.angle_alpha   90.00
_cell.angle_beta   90.00
_cell.angle_gamma   90.00
#
_symmetry.space_group_name_H-M   'P 1'
#
loop_
_entity.id
_entity.type
_entity.pdbx_description
1 polymer ?
#
loop_
_entity_poly.entity_id
_entity_poly.type
_entity_poly.pdbx_seq_one_letter_code
_entity_poly.pdbx_strand_id
1 'polypeptide(L)'
;RVSFYFKGTDANLTLENLTLINSADGEKVYSSAVQYASGNAQAETIFFHNGKGHRLLANNCSFKGHQDTMQISGKCWFYNCYVEGDVDYIWGYVDVALFENCELNCVRYVKDRAYLFECRVGSKEENIVPKGFVLFNSTVNVEERQTAFIARRATAVEKAKIPYYDQCAAINVNFKGPGSFNPMYYYVGKAPQFEGDCSAIGWKSYNLNFKELAGTKPTKETEAKRYKDSAILNKKQYKAEFANRNLIMNRVYNKSTGKYEADKDIWDLNKVIADRGYNIKPVK
;
A
#
# COMPACT_ATOMS: atom_id res chain seq x y z
N ARG A 1 11.68 -1.17 20.52
CA ARG A 1 10.30 -0.66 20.55
C ARG A 1 9.46 -1.68 21.31
N VAL A 2 8.58 -1.27 22.22
CA VAL A 2 7.69 -2.19 22.94
C VAL A 2 6.67 -2.75 21.95
N SER A 3 6.64 -4.07 21.76
CA SER A 3 5.72 -4.73 20.83
C SER A 3 4.54 -5.30 21.62
N PHE A 4 3.32 -4.88 21.30
CA PHE A 4 2.11 -5.52 21.80
C PHE A 4 1.78 -6.73 20.92
N TYR A 5 1.63 -7.90 21.52
CA TYR A 5 1.26 -9.12 20.81
C TYR A 5 -0.22 -9.42 20.98
N PHE A 6 -0.98 -9.29 19.89
CA PHE A 6 -2.39 -9.64 19.87
C PHE A 6 -2.61 -11.12 19.51
N LYS A 7 -3.54 -11.78 20.23
CA LYS A 7 -3.94 -13.18 20.00
C LYS A 7 -5.44 -13.24 19.73
N GLY A 8 -5.86 -14.03 18.74
CA GLY A 8 -7.27 -14.22 18.37
C GLY A 8 -7.41 -15.31 17.30
N THR A 9 -8.64 -15.76 17.07
CA THR A 9 -8.96 -16.87 16.14
C THR A 9 -9.27 -16.38 14.73
N ASP A 10 -10.06 -15.31 14.57
CA ASP A 10 -10.45 -14.78 13.25
C ASP A 10 -9.49 -13.69 12.76
N ALA A 11 -9.11 -12.80 13.67
CA ALA A 11 -8.01 -11.84 13.54
C ALA A 11 -7.31 -11.73 14.88
N ASN A 12 -6.00 -11.48 14.86
CA ASN A 12 -5.23 -11.22 16.07
C ASN A 12 -5.65 -9.88 16.68
N LEU A 13 -5.79 -8.84 15.85
CA LEU A 13 -6.29 -7.53 16.24
C LEU A 13 -7.49 -7.15 15.37
N THR A 14 -8.59 -6.75 15.99
CA THR A 14 -9.75 -6.15 15.31
C THR A 14 -9.98 -4.74 15.85
N LEU A 15 -10.07 -3.76 14.96
CA LEU A 15 -10.37 -2.37 15.26
C LEU A 15 -11.65 -1.96 14.55
N GLU A 16 -12.57 -1.33 15.28
CA GLU A 16 -13.87 -0.92 14.74
C GLU A 16 -14.26 0.46 15.27
N ASN A 17 -14.72 1.33 14.36
CA ASN A 17 -15.34 2.63 14.70
C ASN A 17 -14.48 3.55 15.58
N LEU A 18 -13.17 3.59 15.34
CA LEU A 18 -12.24 4.40 16.12
C LEU A 18 -11.29 5.22 15.26
N THR A 19 -10.67 6.22 15.88
CA THR A 19 -9.60 7.02 15.28
C THR A 19 -8.34 6.86 16.13
N LEU A 20 -7.24 6.47 15.49
CA LEU A 20 -5.91 6.56 16.05
C LEU A 20 -5.19 7.75 15.41
N ILE A 21 -4.52 8.56 16.23
CA ILE A 21 -3.79 9.75 15.78
C ILE A 21 -2.40 9.73 16.41
N ASN A 22 -1.36 9.86 15.61
CA ASN A 22 -0.07 10.32 16.10
C ASN A 22 0.01 11.84 15.90
N SER A 23 0.05 12.59 17.00
CA SER A 23 0.01 14.06 16.98
C SER A 23 1.37 14.72 16.74
N ALA A 24 2.38 13.98 16.26
CA ALA A 24 3.64 14.57 15.84
C ALA A 24 3.37 15.59 14.72
N ASP A 25 3.68 16.86 14.99
CA ASP A 25 3.35 17.98 14.12
C ASP A 25 4.24 17.96 12.87
N GLY A 26 3.73 17.44 11.75
CA GLY A 26 4.49 17.40 10.50
C GLY A 26 4.87 18.80 10.00
N GLU A 27 4.03 19.82 10.16
CA GLU A 27 4.39 21.17 9.75
C GLU A 27 5.53 21.76 10.60
N LYS A 28 5.54 21.59 11.93
CA LYS A 28 6.65 22.06 12.79
C LYS A 28 7.91 21.19 12.67
N VAL A 29 7.77 19.89 12.43
CA VAL A 29 8.91 18.99 12.22
C VAL A 29 9.62 19.29 10.90
N TYR A 30 8.93 19.89 9.93
CA TYR A 30 9.46 20.09 8.59
C TYR A 30 9.62 21.57 8.16
N SER A 31 9.12 22.56 8.92
CA SER A 31 9.16 24.00 8.57
C SER A 31 10.46 24.74 8.91
N SER A 32 11.47 24.10 9.49
CA SER A 32 12.79 24.72 9.66
C SER A 32 13.90 23.85 9.08
N ALA A 33 14.82 24.47 8.34
CA ALA A 33 16.06 23.87 7.83
C ALA A 33 16.96 23.25 8.94
N VAL A 34 16.53 23.33 10.20
CA VAL A 34 17.25 22.90 11.41
C VAL A 34 16.85 21.48 11.85
N GLN A 35 15.66 20.96 11.49
CA GLN A 35 15.20 19.64 11.96
C GLN A 35 15.34 18.47 10.97
N TYR A 36 15.84 18.71 9.75
CA TYR A 36 16.33 17.60 8.91
C TYR A 36 17.69 17.04 9.38
N ALA A 37 18.37 17.71 10.31
CA ALA A 37 19.71 17.35 10.74
C ALA A 37 19.78 16.09 11.62
N SER A 38 18.64 15.56 12.13
CA SER A 38 18.62 14.37 13.01
C SER A 38 17.92 13.13 12.44
N GLY A 39 17.29 13.20 11.27
CA GLY A 39 16.77 12.01 10.56
C GLY A 39 15.61 11.24 11.21
N ASN A 40 14.98 11.76 12.28
CA ASN A 40 13.96 11.07 13.08
C ASN A 40 12.61 11.81 13.07
N ALA A 41 11.91 11.78 11.95
CA ALA A 41 10.56 12.37 11.82
C ALA A 41 9.44 11.32 11.65
N GLN A 42 9.81 10.04 11.62
CA GLN A 42 8.91 8.89 11.55
C GLN A 42 8.07 8.79 12.83
N ALA A 43 6.76 8.65 12.67
CA ALA A 43 5.85 8.62 13.80
C ALA A 43 4.64 7.71 13.48
N GLU A 44 4.76 6.43 13.83
CA GLU A 44 3.68 5.48 13.62
C GLU A 44 2.46 5.81 14.50
N THR A 45 1.28 5.83 13.89
CA THR A 45 -0.02 5.81 14.57
C THR A 45 -0.39 4.40 15.02
N ILE A 46 0.02 3.39 14.23
CA ILE A 46 -0.12 1.98 14.57
C ILE A 46 1.13 1.20 14.15
N PHE A 47 1.59 0.33 15.05
CA PHE A 47 2.66 -0.62 14.82
C PHE A 47 2.14 -2.04 15.04
N PHE A 48 1.68 -2.70 13.98
CA PHE A 48 1.26 -4.10 14.00
C PHE A 48 2.33 -4.96 13.31
N HIS A 49 3.27 -5.49 14.08
CA HIS A 49 4.42 -6.22 13.56
C HIS A 49 4.47 -7.68 14.02
N ASN A 50 3.33 -8.38 13.97
CA ASN A 50 3.24 -9.77 14.43
C ASN A 50 3.75 -10.79 13.39
N GLY A 51 3.87 -10.39 12.12
CA GLY A 51 4.46 -11.20 11.05
C GLY A 51 3.49 -12.21 10.43
N LYS A 52 4.06 -13.13 9.64
CA LYS A 52 3.31 -14.16 8.91
C LYS A 52 2.43 -14.99 9.83
N GLY A 53 1.24 -15.35 9.36
CA GLY A 53 0.23 -16.10 10.11
C GLY A 53 -0.55 -15.27 11.13
N HIS A 54 -0.31 -13.96 11.21
CA HIS A 54 -1.11 -13.04 12.03
C HIS A 54 -1.98 -12.13 11.17
N ARG A 55 -3.12 -11.74 11.73
CA ARG A 55 -4.19 -11.04 11.03
C ARG A 55 -4.60 -9.75 11.74
N LEU A 56 -4.71 -8.66 10.99
CA LEU A 56 -5.25 -7.37 11.43
C LEU A 56 -6.50 -7.05 10.63
N LEU A 57 -7.61 -6.82 11.31
CA LEU A 57 -8.84 -6.31 10.71
C LEU A 57 -9.12 -4.90 11.22
N ALA A 58 -9.41 -3.97 10.33
CA ALA A 58 -9.94 -2.66 10.67
C ALA A 58 -11.18 -2.35 9.83
N ASN A 59 -12.29 -2.02 10.49
CA ASN A 59 -13.54 -1.64 9.84
C ASN A 59 -13.96 -0.25 10.32
N ASN A 60 -14.21 0.66 9.39
CA ASN A 60 -14.67 2.02 9.70
C ASN A 60 -13.74 2.75 10.70
N CYS A 61 -12.42 2.66 10.47
CA CYS A 61 -11.41 3.28 11.33
C CYS A 61 -10.70 4.44 10.63
N SER A 62 -10.09 5.34 11.40
CA SER A 62 -9.20 6.38 10.90
C SER A 62 -7.80 6.25 11.49
N PHE A 63 -6.77 6.36 10.65
CA PHE A 63 -5.35 6.37 11.06
C PHE A 63 -4.73 7.67 10.57
N LYS A 64 -4.25 8.50 11.50
CA LYS A 64 -3.85 9.87 11.20
C LYS A 64 -2.44 10.19 11.66
N GLY A 65 -1.58 10.54 10.72
CA GLY A 65 -0.21 10.96 10.98
C GLY A 65 0.42 11.64 9.76
N HIS A 66 1.76 11.66 9.74
CA HIS A 66 2.58 12.17 8.66
C HIS A 66 3.45 11.04 8.10
N GLN A 67 4.74 11.07 8.37
CA GLN A 67 5.68 10.06 7.94
C GLN A 67 5.50 8.77 8.77
N ASP A 68 5.46 7.63 8.08
CA ASP A 68 5.37 6.29 8.66
C ASP A 68 4.07 6.04 9.46
N THR A 69 2.94 6.67 9.09
CA THR A 69 1.65 6.57 9.83
C THR A 69 1.25 5.14 10.21
N MET A 70 1.42 4.16 9.33
CA MET A 70 1.09 2.76 9.59
C MET A 70 2.27 1.86 9.27
N GLN A 71 2.78 1.15 10.29
CA GLN A 71 3.66 0.01 10.06
C GLN A 71 2.91 -1.30 10.33
N ILE A 72 2.77 -2.12 9.29
CA ILE A 72 1.95 -3.34 9.32
C ILE A 72 2.70 -4.57 8.78
N SER A 73 2.30 -5.77 9.23
CA SER A 73 2.79 -7.06 8.72
C SER A 73 1.72 -8.16 8.80
N GLY A 74 1.99 -9.31 8.18
CA GLY A 74 1.02 -10.41 8.09
C GLY A 74 -0.11 -10.12 7.11
N LYS A 75 -1.32 -10.66 7.37
CA LYS A 75 -2.53 -10.39 6.57
C LYS A 75 -3.35 -9.27 7.18
N CYS A 76 -3.56 -8.19 6.45
CA CYS A 76 -4.33 -7.05 6.92
C CYS A 76 -5.53 -6.77 6.01
N TRP A 77 -6.70 -6.52 6.59
CA TRP A 77 -7.88 -6.04 5.86
C TRP A 77 -8.40 -4.77 6.50
N PHE A 78 -8.33 -3.67 5.74
CA PHE A 78 -8.86 -2.37 6.08
C PHE A 78 -10.07 -2.11 5.18
N TYR A 79 -11.25 -2.05 5.76
CA TYR A 79 -12.49 -1.79 5.04
C TYR A 79 -13.11 -0.47 5.51
N ASN A 80 -13.52 0.37 4.56
CA ASN A 80 -14.15 1.67 4.84
C ASN A 80 -13.32 2.54 5.79
N CYS A 81 -12.00 2.49 5.67
CA CYS A 81 -11.10 3.24 6.55
C CYS A 81 -10.62 4.54 5.91
N TYR A 82 -10.25 5.48 6.76
CA TYR A 82 -9.52 6.68 6.40
C TYR A 82 -8.06 6.55 6.82
N VAL A 83 -7.11 6.90 5.95
CA VAL A 83 -5.68 6.94 6.28
C VAL A 83 -5.09 8.22 5.74
N GLU A 84 -4.38 8.99 6.56
CA GLU A 84 -3.65 10.18 6.09
C GLU A 84 -2.17 10.12 6.42
N GLY A 85 -1.37 10.73 5.56
CA GLY A 85 0.06 10.88 5.76
C GLY A 85 0.77 11.43 4.53
N ASP A 86 2.09 11.53 4.62
CA ASP A 86 2.94 12.08 3.55
C ASP A 86 3.97 11.08 3.06
N VAL A 87 5.02 10.80 3.82
CA VAL A 87 6.16 9.96 3.43
C VAL A 87 5.96 8.54 3.98
N ASP A 88 5.93 7.56 3.08
CA ASP A 88 5.87 6.12 3.41
C ASP A 88 4.76 5.80 4.43
N TYR A 89 3.63 6.51 4.33
CA TYR A 89 2.67 6.54 5.43
C TYR A 89 1.96 5.20 5.64
N ILE A 90 2.09 4.26 4.71
CA ILE A 90 1.80 2.84 4.91
C ILE A 90 3.04 2.03 4.50
N TRP A 91 3.63 1.31 5.45
CA TRP A 91 4.82 0.50 5.18
C TRP A 91 4.86 -0.79 5.99
N GLY A 92 5.81 -1.66 5.64
CA GLY A 92 6.13 -2.85 6.43
C GLY A 92 6.17 -4.15 5.63
N TYR A 93 5.91 -5.25 6.31
CA TYR A 93 6.28 -6.62 5.93
C TYR A 93 5.05 -7.52 5.79
N VAL A 94 4.12 -7.11 4.93
CA VAL A 94 2.83 -7.78 4.77
C VAL A 94 2.97 -9.02 3.88
N ASP A 95 2.18 -10.05 4.19
CA ASP A 95 1.85 -11.08 3.20
C ASP A 95 0.85 -10.47 2.20
N VAL A 96 -0.22 -9.89 2.74
CA VAL A 96 -1.18 -9.09 1.97
C VAL A 96 -1.82 -8.04 2.88
N ALA A 97 -1.86 -6.79 2.44
CA ALA A 97 -2.64 -5.75 3.07
C ALA A 97 -3.64 -5.17 2.08
N LEU A 98 -4.92 -5.45 2.29
CA LEU A 98 -6.00 -4.97 1.45
C LEU A 98 -6.65 -3.74 2.07
N PHE A 99 -6.58 -2.61 1.36
CA PHE A 99 -7.32 -1.39 1.64
C PHE A 99 -8.51 -1.33 0.67
N GLU A 100 -9.69 -1.74 1.14
CA GLU A 100 -10.90 -1.88 0.33
C GLU A 100 -11.92 -0.78 0.66
N ASN A 101 -12.35 -0.02 -0.35
CA ASN A 101 -13.30 1.09 -0.18
C ASN A 101 -12.80 2.10 0.88
N CYS A 102 -11.51 2.39 0.88
CA CYS A 102 -10.87 3.35 1.78
C CYS A 102 -10.74 4.74 1.14
N GLU A 103 -10.55 5.74 1.99
CA GLU A 103 -10.09 7.07 1.59
C GLU A 103 -8.69 7.31 2.14
N LEU A 104 -7.74 7.55 1.25
CA LEU A 104 -6.38 7.92 1.61
C LEU A 104 -6.21 9.42 1.37
N ASN A 105 -5.60 10.15 2.30
CA ASN A 105 -5.32 11.58 2.17
C ASN A 105 -3.81 11.84 2.21
N CYS A 106 -3.28 12.34 1.09
CA CYS A 106 -1.90 12.80 1.02
C CYS A 106 -1.83 14.21 1.60
N VAL A 107 -1.46 14.31 2.88
CA VAL A 107 -1.37 15.59 3.59
C VAL A 107 -0.14 16.38 3.17
N ARG A 108 -0.16 17.68 3.42
CA ARG A 108 0.95 18.57 3.10
C ARG A 108 2.26 18.15 3.78
N TYR A 109 3.29 18.04 2.96
CA TYR A 109 4.69 17.85 3.34
C TYR A 109 5.59 18.83 2.60
N VAL A 110 6.64 19.32 3.27
CA VAL A 110 7.46 20.44 2.78
C VAL A 110 8.25 20.16 1.49
N LYS A 111 8.42 18.89 1.12
CA LYS A 111 9.05 18.52 -0.15
C LYS A 111 8.03 18.22 -1.25
N ASP A 112 6.77 18.60 -1.03
CA ASP A 112 5.69 18.60 -2.03
C ASP A 112 5.45 17.22 -2.67
N ARG A 113 5.68 16.15 -1.88
CA ARG A 113 5.63 14.75 -2.32
C ARG A 113 5.04 13.85 -1.26
N ALA A 114 4.14 12.96 -1.67
CA ALA A 114 3.57 11.93 -0.82
C ALA A 114 3.74 10.54 -1.44
N TYR A 115 4.07 9.56 -0.62
CA TYR A 115 4.29 8.17 -0.99
C TYR A 115 3.35 7.28 -0.18
N LEU A 116 2.37 6.70 -0.87
CA LEU A 116 1.37 5.82 -0.26
C LEU A 116 2.03 4.63 0.42
N PHE A 117 2.82 3.86 -0.35
CA PHE A 117 3.44 2.62 0.13
C PHE A 117 4.97 2.65 0.13
N GLU A 118 5.56 2.05 1.16
CA GLU A 118 6.92 1.50 1.15
C GLU A 118 6.87 -0.01 1.39
N CYS A 119 7.13 -0.79 0.33
CA CYS A 119 6.79 -2.20 0.30
C CYS A 119 7.98 -3.10 0.66
N ARG A 120 7.84 -3.97 1.66
CA ARG A 120 8.83 -5.01 1.99
C ARG A 120 8.20 -6.39 1.97
N VAL A 121 7.91 -6.92 0.78
CA VAL A 121 7.04 -8.09 0.61
C VAL A 121 7.83 -9.36 0.28
N GLY A 122 7.57 -10.42 1.04
CA GLY A 122 8.11 -11.76 0.80
C GLY A 122 9.64 -11.86 0.90
N SER A 123 10.17 -12.96 0.39
CA SER A 123 11.61 -13.21 0.27
C SER A 123 11.97 -13.63 -1.15
N LYS A 124 13.10 -13.14 -1.68
CA LYS A 124 13.63 -13.56 -2.99
C LYS A 124 14.13 -15.00 -2.99
N GLU A 125 14.45 -15.54 -1.83
CA GLU A 125 14.90 -16.93 -1.65
C GLU A 125 13.72 -17.90 -1.61
N GLU A 126 12.50 -17.42 -1.34
CA GLU A 126 11.29 -18.25 -1.32
C GLU A 126 10.66 -18.34 -2.71
N ASN A 127 10.04 -19.49 -3.02
CA ASN A 127 9.28 -19.68 -4.27
C ASN A 127 7.89 -19.06 -4.25
N ILE A 128 7.35 -18.78 -3.05
CA ILE A 128 6.02 -18.23 -2.87
C ILE A 128 6.14 -16.74 -2.59
N VAL A 129 5.54 -15.92 -3.46
CA VAL A 129 5.54 -14.47 -3.34
C VAL A 129 4.12 -14.01 -2.96
N PRO A 130 3.95 -13.43 -1.75
CA PRO A 130 2.67 -12.88 -1.31
C PRO A 130 2.19 -11.70 -2.16
N LYS A 131 0.90 -11.32 -2.09
CA LYS A 131 0.33 -10.23 -2.91
C LYS A 131 0.87 -8.85 -2.54
N GLY A 132 1.31 -8.64 -1.30
CA GLY A 132 1.80 -7.34 -0.85
C GLY A 132 0.68 -6.35 -0.55
N PHE A 133 0.95 -5.07 -0.78
CA PHE A 133 -0.02 -3.99 -0.50
C PHE A 133 -0.99 -3.84 -1.67
N VAL A 134 -2.29 -3.79 -1.40
CA VAL A 134 -3.33 -3.66 -2.42
C VAL A 134 -4.32 -2.57 -2.03
N LEU A 135 -4.35 -1.50 -2.82
CA LEU A 135 -5.37 -0.46 -2.76
C LEU A 135 -6.49 -0.80 -3.76
N PHE A 136 -7.70 -1.04 -3.27
CA PHE A 136 -8.79 -1.60 -4.06
C PHE A 136 -10.07 -0.77 -3.91
N ASN A 137 -10.67 -0.37 -5.02
CA ASN A 137 -11.95 0.38 -5.05
C ASN A 137 -11.93 1.60 -4.11
N SER A 138 -10.80 2.29 -4.04
CA SER A 138 -10.52 3.32 -3.03
C SER A 138 -10.27 4.68 -3.67
N THR A 139 -10.33 5.73 -2.86
CA THR A 139 -10.05 7.10 -3.31
C THR A 139 -8.78 7.63 -2.63
N VAL A 140 -7.97 8.37 -3.38
CA VAL A 140 -6.82 9.09 -2.86
C VAL A 140 -7.06 10.58 -3.06
N ASN A 141 -7.21 11.33 -1.97
CA ASN A 141 -7.19 12.78 -1.98
C ASN A 141 -5.73 13.26 -1.94
N VAL A 142 -5.41 14.26 -2.75
CA VAL A 142 -4.09 14.88 -2.78
C VAL A 142 -4.23 16.36 -2.47
N GLU A 143 -3.70 16.78 -1.32
CA GLU A 143 -3.76 18.18 -0.89
C GLU A 143 -2.94 19.11 -1.78
N GLU A 144 -3.18 20.41 -1.63
CA GLU A 144 -2.55 21.43 -2.46
C GLU A 144 -1.02 21.32 -2.35
N ARG A 145 -0.33 21.55 -3.47
CA ARG A 145 1.14 21.47 -3.59
C ARG A 145 1.72 20.08 -3.37
N GLN A 146 0.93 19.04 -3.11
CA GLN A 146 1.44 17.67 -3.06
C GLN A 146 1.47 16.99 -4.43
N THR A 147 2.49 16.14 -4.63
CA THR A 147 2.54 15.15 -5.70
C THR A 147 2.50 13.76 -5.10
N ALA A 148 1.41 13.02 -5.31
CA ALA A 148 1.24 11.67 -4.81
C ALA A 148 1.86 10.62 -5.74
N PHE A 149 2.42 9.57 -5.14
CA PHE A 149 2.92 8.36 -5.78
C PHE A 149 2.35 7.12 -5.08
N ILE A 150 1.96 6.10 -5.84
CA ILE A 150 1.42 4.83 -5.28
C ILE A 150 2.44 4.16 -4.35
N ALA A 151 3.72 4.21 -4.69
CA ALA A 151 4.77 3.64 -3.87
C ALA A 151 6.10 4.32 -4.19
N ARG A 152 7.06 4.13 -3.28
CA ARG A 152 8.46 4.34 -3.60
C ARG A 152 9.34 3.23 -3.07
N ARG A 153 10.54 3.14 -3.64
CA ARG A 153 11.67 2.42 -3.04
C ARG A 153 12.44 3.36 -2.12
N ALA A 154 12.53 3.03 -0.82
CA ALA A 154 13.16 3.89 0.18
C ALA A 154 14.69 3.71 0.34
N THR A 155 15.26 2.59 -0.09
CA THR A 155 16.71 2.34 0.09
C THR A 155 17.58 3.07 -0.94
N ALA A 156 18.31 4.09 -0.48
CA ALA A 156 19.39 4.77 -1.19
C ALA A 156 20.73 3.99 -1.21
N VAL A 157 20.81 2.80 -0.59
CA VAL A 157 22.08 2.08 -0.46
C VAL A 157 22.35 1.24 -1.70
N GLU A 158 23.29 1.70 -2.53
CA GLU A 158 23.73 1.04 -3.76
C GLU A 158 24.19 -0.42 -3.59
N LYS A 159 24.48 -0.87 -2.36
CA LYS A 159 25.16 -2.15 -2.05
C LYS A 159 24.29 -3.23 -1.37
N ALA A 160 23.10 -2.91 -0.86
CA ALA A 160 22.30 -3.90 -0.14
C ALA A 160 21.55 -4.82 -1.11
N LYS A 161 21.90 -6.11 -1.16
CA LYS A 161 21.03 -7.16 -1.70
C LYS A 161 19.79 -7.25 -0.80
N ILE A 162 18.77 -6.42 -1.05
CA ILE A 162 17.55 -6.49 -0.26
C ILE A 162 16.87 -7.85 -0.50
N PRO A 163 16.39 -8.54 0.55
CA PRO A 163 15.85 -9.88 0.39
C PRO A 163 14.37 -9.89 0.00
N TYR A 164 13.70 -8.76 -0.20
CA TYR A 164 12.26 -8.65 -0.44
C TYR A 164 11.93 -7.92 -1.75
N TYR A 165 10.65 -7.95 -2.14
CA TYR A 165 10.12 -7.27 -3.32
C TYR A 165 9.40 -5.97 -2.95
N ASP A 166 9.51 -4.98 -3.83
CA ASP A 166 8.71 -3.75 -3.79
C ASP A 166 7.35 -4.06 -4.44
N GLN A 167 6.50 -4.85 -3.78
CA GLN A 167 5.26 -5.36 -4.39
C GLN A 167 4.00 -4.64 -3.88
N CYS A 168 3.27 -4.02 -4.80
CA CYS A 168 1.94 -3.47 -4.54
C CYS A 168 1.06 -3.42 -5.78
N ALA A 169 -0.24 -3.23 -5.57
CA ALA A 169 -1.24 -3.05 -6.62
C ALA A 169 -2.20 -1.90 -6.29
N ALA A 170 -2.50 -1.06 -7.29
CA ALA A 170 -3.57 -0.05 -7.23
C ALA A 170 -4.67 -0.42 -8.25
N ILE A 171 -5.85 -0.80 -7.77
CA ILE A 171 -6.91 -1.40 -8.57
C ILE A 171 -8.20 -0.59 -8.38
N ASN A 172 -8.74 -0.05 -9.46
CA ASN A 172 -9.95 0.79 -9.47
C ASN A 172 -9.82 1.98 -8.49
N VAL A 173 -8.72 2.72 -8.58
CA VAL A 173 -8.42 3.83 -7.65
C VAL A 173 -8.69 5.17 -8.31
N ASN A 174 -9.39 6.04 -7.57
CA ASN A 174 -9.68 7.41 -8.00
C ASN A 174 -8.79 8.41 -7.25
N PHE A 175 -7.95 9.15 -7.96
CA PHE A 175 -7.16 10.26 -7.42
C PHE A 175 -7.90 11.58 -7.64
N LYS A 176 -8.10 12.35 -6.56
CA LYS A 176 -8.81 13.64 -6.53
C LYS A 176 -8.03 14.67 -5.70
N GLY A 177 -8.51 15.91 -5.69
CA GLY A 177 -7.95 16.99 -4.88
C GLY A 177 -7.22 18.07 -5.70
N PRO A 178 -6.79 19.16 -5.06
CA PRO A 178 -6.08 20.27 -5.72
C PRO A 178 -4.60 19.96 -6.03
N GLY A 179 -4.02 18.94 -5.39
CA GLY A 179 -2.69 18.46 -5.70
C GLY A 179 -2.64 17.64 -6.99
N SER A 180 -1.55 16.91 -7.16
CA SER A 180 -1.28 16.14 -8.36
C SER A 180 -0.96 14.69 -8.10
N PHE A 181 -1.27 13.83 -9.06
CA PHE A 181 -0.87 12.43 -9.04
C PHE A 181 0.17 12.20 -10.13
N ASN A 182 1.28 11.56 -9.76
CA ASN A 182 2.26 11.10 -10.73
C ASN A 182 2.10 9.57 -10.93
N PRO A 183 1.61 9.12 -12.09
CA PRO A 183 1.51 7.71 -12.41
C PRO A 183 2.88 7.08 -12.73
N MET A 184 3.93 7.87 -12.93
CA MET A 184 5.31 7.35 -12.92
C MET A 184 5.69 7.05 -11.48
N TYR A 185 6.02 5.80 -11.20
CA TYR A 185 6.47 5.43 -9.87
C TYR A 185 7.80 6.11 -9.51
N TYR A 186 7.93 6.51 -8.25
CA TYR A 186 9.11 7.20 -7.76
C TYR A 186 10.09 6.22 -7.13
N TYR A 187 11.38 6.40 -7.39
CA TYR A 187 12.42 5.71 -6.65
C TYR A 187 13.55 6.69 -6.31
N VAL A 188 14.09 6.54 -5.11
CA VAL A 188 15.35 7.21 -4.73
C VAL A 188 16.47 6.21 -5.00
N GLY A 189 17.41 6.56 -5.87
CA GLY A 189 18.53 5.68 -6.22
C GLY A 189 18.16 4.61 -7.25
N LYS A 190 17.98 3.35 -6.83
CA LYS A 190 17.74 2.21 -7.74
C LYS A 190 16.26 1.97 -8.05
N ALA A 191 15.99 1.35 -9.19
CA ALA A 191 14.66 0.88 -9.59
C ALA A 191 14.03 -0.06 -8.53
N PRO A 192 12.69 -0.17 -8.48
CA PRO A 192 11.99 -1.12 -7.60
C PRO A 192 12.48 -2.56 -7.82
N GLN A 193 12.45 -3.37 -6.75
CA GLN A 193 12.72 -4.79 -6.82
C GLN A 193 11.47 -5.54 -7.24
N PHE A 194 11.49 -6.02 -8.48
CA PHE A 194 10.54 -6.95 -9.04
C PHE A 194 11.26 -8.21 -9.54
N GLU A 195 10.52 -9.18 -10.06
CA GLU A 195 11.08 -10.36 -10.72
C GLU A 195 10.19 -10.81 -11.88
N GLY A 196 10.79 -10.99 -13.06
CA GLY A 196 10.06 -11.35 -14.27
C GLY A 196 9.06 -10.27 -14.68
N ASP A 197 7.82 -10.68 -14.95
CA ASP A 197 6.73 -9.79 -15.34
C ASP A 197 6.16 -9.04 -14.14
N CYS A 198 6.18 -7.70 -14.19
CA CYS A 198 5.62 -6.83 -13.16
C CYS A 198 4.12 -7.07 -12.90
N SER A 199 3.39 -7.61 -13.88
CA SER A 199 2.00 -8.01 -13.73
C SER A 199 1.83 -9.14 -12.70
N ALA A 200 2.87 -9.95 -12.49
CA ALA A 200 2.97 -10.97 -11.47
C ALA A 200 3.63 -10.44 -10.19
N ILE A 201 4.91 -10.07 -10.22
CA ILE A 201 5.72 -9.65 -9.06
C ILE A 201 6.22 -8.22 -9.29
N GLY A 202 5.99 -7.30 -8.35
CA GLY A 202 6.37 -5.88 -8.48
C GLY A 202 5.16 -4.93 -8.46
N TRP A 203 5.34 -3.70 -8.93
CA TRP A 203 4.30 -2.68 -8.97
C TRP A 203 3.34 -2.87 -10.15
N LYS A 204 2.04 -2.79 -9.88
CA LYS A 204 1.02 -2.90 -10.92
C LYS A 204 -0.22 -2.06 -10.65
N SER A 205 -0.96 -1.74 -11.71
CA SER A 205 -2.21 -1.00 -11.60
C SER A 205 -3.29 -1.47 -12.57
N TYR A 206 -4.54 -1.20 -12.24
CA TYR A 206 -5.69 -1.41 -13.12
C TYR A 206 -6.71 -0.29 -12.92
N ASN A 207 -7.20 0.29 -14.02
CA ASN A 207 -8.33 1.23 -14.01
C ASN A 207 -8.14 2.38 -12.99
N LEU A 208 -7.04 3.13 -13.13
CA LEU A 208 -6.81 4.34 -12.34
C LEU A 208 -7.56 5.51 -12.98
N ASN A 209 -8.30 6.26 -12.18
CA ASN A 209 -8.88 7.53 -12.58
C ASN A 209 -8.11 8.66 -11.90
N PHE A 210 -7.61 9.62 -12.67
CA PHE A 210 -6.88 10.76 -12.14
C PHE A 210 -6.99 11.95 -13.10
N LYS A 211 -6.95 13.16 -12.56
CA LYS A 211 -6.77 14.36 -13.38
C LYS A 211 -5.32 14.42 -13.82
N GLU A 212 -5.08 14.34 -15.14
CA GLU A 212 -3.75 14.60 -15.68
C GLU A 212 -3.32 16.03 -15.34
N LEU A 213 -2.07 16.18 -14.89
CA LEU A 213 -1.43 17.48 -14.72
C LEU A 213 -1.46 18.25 -16.04
N ALA A 214 -1.97 19.49 -16.02
CA ALA A 214 -2.05 20.33 -17.21
C ALA A 214 -0.65 20.49 -17.85
N GLY A 215 -0.55 20.22 -19.16
CA GLY A 215 0.71 20.30 -19.92
C GLY A 215 1.59 19.04 -19.93
N THR A 216 1.15 17.92 -19.32
CA THR A 216 1.96 16.68 -19.20
C THR A 216 1.33 15.44 -19.81
N LYS A 217 0.41 15.61 -20.78
CA LYS A 217 -0.17 14.46 -21.50
C LYS A 217 0.96 13.62 -22.11
N PRO A 218 1.14 12.37 -21.67
CA PRO A 218 2.22 11.56 -22.18
C PRO A 218 1.96 11.25 -23.66
N THR A 219 2.98 11.39 -24.50
CA THR A 219 3.03 10.69 -25.78
C THR A 219 3.05 9.18 -25.52
N LYS A 220 2.66 8.37 -26.53
CA LYS A 220 2.76 6.90 -26.46
C LYS A 220 4.16 6.42 -25.98
N GLU A 221 5.21 7.13 -26.39
CA GLU A 221 6.59 6.82 -25.99
C GLU A 221 6.87 7.14 -24.51
N THR A 222 6.43 8.30 -24.03
CA THR A 222 6.57 8.66 -22.61
C THR A 222 5.66 7.82 -21.71
N GLU A 223 4.55 7.31 -22.23
CA GLU A 223 3.67 6.37 -21.54
C GLU A 223 4.35 5.00 -21.39
N ALA A 224 5.01 4.49 -22.43
CA ALA A 224 5.83 3.27 -22.32
C ALA A 224 6.97 3.43 -21.29
N LYS A 225 7.64 4.59 -21.28
CA LYS A 225 8.69 4.91 -20.29
C LYS A 225 8.14 5.04 -18.86
N ARG A 226 6.90 5.52 -18.69
CA ARG A 226 6.21 5.66 -17.40
C ARG A 226 6.03 4.33 -16.69
N TYR A 227 5.85 3.23 -17.43
CA TYR A 227 5.58 1.92 -16.86
C TYR A 227 6.72 0.91 -16.97
N LYS A 228 7.93 1.32 -17.38
CA LYS A 228 9.05 0.40 -17.66
C LYS A 228 9.39 -0.58 -16.50
N ASP A 229 9.18 -0.14 -15.25
CA ASP A 229 9.47 -0.91 -14.02
C ASP A 229 8.18 -1.30 -13.28
N SER A 230 7.08 -1.45 -14.02
CA SER A 230 5.74 -1.74 -13.49
C SER A 230 4.84 -2.37 -14.56
N ALA A 231 3.60 -2.69 -14.23
CA ALA A 231 2.62 -3.17 -15.20
C ALA A 231 1.26 -2.46 -15.10
N ILE A 232 0.63 -2.22 -16.24
CA ILE A 232 -0.82 -2.03 -16.29
C ILE A 232 -1.45 -3.39 -16.57
N LEU A 233 -2.29 -3.87 -15.64
CA LEU A 233 -2.99 -5.13 -15.83
C LEU A 233 -4.01 -5.02 -16.96
N ASN A 234 -4.15 -6.09 -17.73
CA ASN A 234 -5.29 -6.22 -18.63
C ASN A 234 -6.52 -6.78 -17.89
N LYS A 235 -7.68 -6.72 -18.54
CA LYS A 235 -8.96 -7.18 -17.97
C LYS A 235 -8.94 -8.66 -17.54
N LYS A 236 -8.19 -9.52 -18.23
CA LYS A 236 -8.06 -10.96 -17.90
C LYS A 236 -7.26 -11.14 -16.61
N GLN A 237 -6.12 -10.45 -16.50
CA GLN A 237 -5.29 -10.45 -15.28
C GLN A 237 -6.05 -9.89 -14.07
N TYR A 238 -6.75 -8.75 -14.24
CA TYR A 238 -7.63 -8.19 -13.21
C TYR A 238 -8.68 -9.21 -12.75
N LYS A 239 -9.44 -9.79 -13.68
CA LYS A 239 -10.49 -10.77 -13.37
C LYS A 239 -9.98 -11.99 -12.63
N ALA A 240 -8.80 -12.47 -13.00
CA ALA A 240 -8.20 -13.66 -12.40
C ALA A 240 -7.69 -13.40 -10.97
N GLU A 241 -7.16 -12.20 -10.69
CA GLU A 241 -6.32 -12.00 -9.51
C GLU A 241 -6.75 -10.87 -8.56
N PHE A 242 -7.49 -9.88 -9.04
CA PHE A 242 -7.78 -8.65 -8.28
C PHE A 242 -9.26 -8.25 -8.30
N ALA A 243 -10.13 -9.04 -8.90
CA ALA A 243 -11.54 -8.69 -9.06
C ALA A 243 -12.40 -8.83 -7.80
N ASN A 244 -11.87 -9.35 -6.70
CA ASN A 244 -12.54 -9.34 -5.39
C ASN A 244 -11.55 -9.61 -4.25
N ARG A 245 -11.99 -9.36 -3.02
CA ARG A 245 -11.19 -9.53 -1.80
C ARG A 245 -10.65 -10.94 -1.61
N ASN A 246 -11.41 -11.98 -1.96
CA ASN A 246 -10.96 -13.37 -1.75
C ASN A 246 -9.80 -13.72 -2.69
N LEU A 247 -9.85 -13.27 -3.96
CA LEU A 247 -8.73 -13.42 -4.88
C LEU A 247 -7.49 -12.66 -4.40
N ILE A 248 -7.69 -11.48 -3.81
CA ILE A 248 -6.60 -10.65 -3.31
C ILE A 248 -5.96 -11.27 -2.05
N MET A 249 -6.79 -11.66 -1.08
CA MET A 249 -6.33 -12.06 0.26
C MET A 249 -5.79 -13.50 0.34
N ASN A 250 -6.22 -14.36 -0.58
CA ASN A 250 -6.03 -15.82 -0.46
C ASN A 250 -5.30 -16.43 -1.66
N ARG A 251 -4.59 -15.63 -2.46
CA ARG A 251 -3.77 -16.14 -3.56
C ARG A 251 -2.34 -15.59 -3.48
N VAL A 252 -1.39 -16.44 -3.80
CA VAL A 252 0.05 -16.15 -3.80
C VAL A 252 0.65 -16.53 -5.14
N TYR A 253 1.72 -15.86 -5.56
CA TYR A 253 2.41 -16.21 -6.81
C TYR A 253 3.46 -17.29 -6.54
N ASN A 254 3.39 -18.40 -7.27
CA ASN A 254 4.36 -19.48 -7.16
C ASN A 254 5.33 -19.43 -8.35
N LYS A 255 6.59 -19.07 -8.07
CA LYS A 255 7.65 -18.93 -9.08
C LYS A 255 7.94 -20.22 -9.83
N SER A 256 7.82 -21.37 -9.19
CA SER A 256 8.05 -22.67 -9.83
C SER A 256 6.98 -23.03 -10.86
N THR A 257 5.75 -22.54 -10.69
CA THR A 257 4.64 -22.79 -11.62
C THR A 257 4.37 -21.62 -12.56
N GLY A 258 4.95 -20.44 -12.29
CA GLY A 258 4.77 -19.22 -13.07
C GLY A 258 3.37 -18.59 -12.95
N LYS A 259 2.56 -18.97 -11.95
CA LYS A 259 1.18 -18.51 -11.80
C LYS A 259 0.79 -18.27 -10.35
N TYR A 260 -0.29 -17.51 -10.16
CA TYR A 260 -0.95 -17.41 -8.88
C TYR A 260 -1.72 -18.70 -8.55
N GLU A 261 -1.66 -19.11 -7.28
CA GLU A 261 -2.36 -20.26 -6.73
C GLU A 261 -2.97 -19.92 -5.36
N ALA A 262 -3.77 -20.82 -4.81
CA ALA A 262 -4.36 -20.63 -3.50
C ALA A 262 -3.26 -20.60 -2.42
N ASP A 263 -3.36 -19.64 -1.51
CA ASP A 263 -2.52 -19.61 -0.32
C ASP A 263 -2.87 -20.78 0.61
N LYS A 264 -1.89 -21.29 1.34
CA LYS A 264 -2.12 -22.29 2.40
C LYS A 264 -2.76 -21.67 3.63
N ASP A 265 -2.48 -20.40 3.92
CA ASP A 265 -3.08 -19.65 5.02
C ASP A 265 -4.35 -18.91 4.55
N ILE A 266 -5.46 -19.63 4.36
CA ILE A 266 -6.72 -19.02 3.92
C ILE A 266 -7.35 -18.19 5.06
N TRP A 267 -7.73 -16.95 4.75
CA TRP A 267 -8.58 -16.12 5.60
C TRP A 267 -9.96 -15.96 4.97
N ASP A 268 -10.97 -16.63 5.54
CA ASP A 268 -12.35 -16.57 5.07
C ASP A 268 -13.04 -15.28 5.50
N LEU A 269 -12.81 -14.21 4.73
CA LEU A 269 -13.44 -12.92 4.98
C LEU A 269 -14.96 -12.95 4.80
N ASN A 270 -15.53 -13.89 4.02
CA ASN A 270 -16.98 -14.00 3.90
C ASN A 270 -17.59 -14.44 5.23
N LYS A 271 -16.98 -15.44 5.87
CA LYS A 271 -17.37 -15.84 7.22
C LYS A 271 -17.21 -14.72 8.23
N VAL A 272 -16.07 -14.02 8.23
CA VAL A 272 -15.85 -12.87 9.14
C VAL A 272 -16.91 -11.78 8.96
N ILE A 273 -17.25 -11.45 7.71
CA ILE A 273 -18.30 -10.48 7.38
C ILE A 273 -19.66 -10.94 7.93
N ALA A 274 -20.02 -12.20 7.70
CA ALA A 274 -21.29 -12.76 8.15
C ALA A 274 -21.39 -12.80 9.69
N ASP A 275 -20.37 -13.32 10.36
CA ASP A 275 -20.33 -13.46 11.82
C ASP A 275 -20.40 -12.10 12.53
N ARG A 276 -19.82 -11.05 11.92
CA ARG A 276 -19.80 -9.69 12.47
C ARG A 276 -20.93 -8.79 11.96
N GLY A 277 -21.76 -9.26 11.03
CA GLY A 277 -22.86 -8.48 10.46
C GLY A 277 -22.39 -7.23 9.69
N TYR A 278 -21.21 -7.27 9.06
CA TYR A 278 -20.69 -6.12 8.34
C TYR A 278 -21.49 -5.82 7.07
N ASN A 279 -21.88 -4.56 6.90
CA ASN A 279 -22.49 -4.09 5.65
C ASN A 279 -21.40 -3.74 4.63
N ILE A 280 -21.01 -4.74 3.83
CA ILE A 280 -19.97 -4.57 2.81
C ILE A 280 -20.60 -4.25 1.46
N LYS A 281 -20.12 -3.18 0.80
CA LYS A 281 -20.53 -2.86 -0.56
C LYS A 281 -20.18 -4.01 -1.51
N PRO A 282 -21.07 -4.39 -2.43
CA PRO A 282 -20.73 -5.34 -3.48
C PRO A 282 -19.51 -4.85 -4.27
N VAL A 283 -18.62 -5.79 -4.60
CA VAL A 283 -17.50 -5.49 -5.50
C VAL A 283 -18.07 -5.20 -6.88
N LYS A 284 -17.94 -3.96 -7.35
CA LYS A 284 -18.38 -3.52 -8.68
C LYS A 284 -17.38 -3.92 -9.76
#